data_AF-A0A348WDC2-F1
#
_entry.id   AF-A0A348WDC2-F1
#
_cell.length_a   1.000
_cell.length_b   1.000
_cell.length_c   1.000
_cell.angle_alpha   90.00
_cell.angle_beta   90.00
_cell.angle_gamma   90.00
#
_symmetry.space_group_name_H-M   'P 1'
#
loop_
_entity.id
_entity.type
_entity.pdbx_description
1 polymer ?
#
loop_
_entity_poly.entity_id
_entity_poly.type
_entity_poly.pdbx_seq_one_letter_code
_entity_poly.pdbx_strand_id
1 'polypeptide(L)'
;MPETDETVRDLIRAHYEDLTQTERKCANALLQDYPGAGLASITEVAANADVSTPTVARMVQKLGFKGFPQFHKALLQELQAKVSGPTQRRDAWASEAPAAHLLNRFSQA
;
A
#
# COMPACT_ATOMS: atom_id res chain seq x y z
N MET A 1 -2.62 4.89 -14.59
CA MET A 1 -2.80 4.91 -13.12
C MET A 1 -3.21 3.49 -12.76
N PRO A 2 -2.58 2.78 -11.81
CA PRO A 2 -3.04 1.44 -11.49
C PRO A 2 -4.50 1.53 -11.01
N GLU A 3 -5.33 0.71 -11.62
CA GLU A 3 -6.78 0.77 -11.63
C GLU A 3 -7.31 -0.20 -10.55
N THR A 4 -8.23 0.27 -9.69
CA THR A 4 -9.13 -0.55 -8.84
C THR A 4 -8.52 -1.49 -7.78
N ASP A 5 -8.77 -1.21 -6.49
CA ASP A 5 -8.68 -2.15 -5.36
C ASP A 5 -7.28 -2.76 -5.06
N GLU A 6 -6.20 -2.13 -5.52
CA GLU A 6 -4.84 -2.64 -5.34
C GLU A 6 -4.45 -2.69 -3.84
N THR A 7 -4.25 -3.90 -3.33
CA THR A 7 -3.92 -4.12 -1.91
C THR A 7 -2.45 -3.87 -1.65
N VAL A 8 -2.06 -3.69 -0.38
CA VAL A 8 -0.64 -3.62 -0.01
C VAL A 8 0.11 -4.89 -0.44
N ARG A 9 -0.58 -6.04 -0.46
CA ARG A 9 -0.05 -7.29 -1.00
C ARG A 9 0.21 -7.24 -2.51
N ASP A 10 -0.66 -6.61 -3.29
CA ASP A 10 -0.46 -6.47 -4.74
C ASP A 10 0.74 -5.58 -5.04
N LEU A 11 0.88 -4.47 -4.32
CA LEU A 11 2.06 -3.60 -4.39
C LEU A 11 3.36 -4.36 -4.07
N ILE A 12 3.35 -5.18 -3.01
CA ILE A 12 4.50 -6.02 -2.65
C ILE A 12 4.87 -6.97 -3.79
N ARG A 13 3.88 -7.58 -4.46
CA ARG A 13 4.11 -8.51 -5.57
C ARG A 13 4.63 -7.79 -6.82
N ALA A 14 4.03 -6.65 -7.17
CA ALA A 14 4.40 -5.85 -8.34
C ALA A 14 5.85 -5.35 -8.26
N HIS A 15 6.31 -4.96 -7.07
CA HIS A 15 7.65 -4.45 -6.84
C HIS A 15 8.63 -5.50 -6.30
N TYR A 16 8.22 -6.77 -6.19
CA TYR A 16 9.02 -7.81 -5.54
C TYR A 16 10.38 -8.03 -6.22
N GLU A 17 10.42 -7.92 -7.55
CA GLU A 17 11.63 -8.13 -8.33
C GLU A 17 12.68 -7.02 -8.08
N ASP A 18 12.24 -5.80 -7.77
CA ASP A 18 13.09 -4.64 -7.49
C ASP A 18 13.63 -4.60 -6.05
N LEU A 19 13.13 -5.48 -5.18
CA LEU A 19 13.59 -5.63 -3.80
C LEU A 19 14.93 -6.37 -3.75
N THR A 20 15.83 -5.88 -2.89
CA THR A 20 17.07 -6.59 -2.50
C THR A 20 16.73 -7.83 -1.68
N GLN A 21 17.70 -8.73 -1.49
CA GLN A 21 17.47 -9.97 -0.74
C GLN A 21 16.96 -9.73 0.70
N THR A 22 17.48 -8.72 1.39
CA THR A 22 17.05 -8.36 2.75
C THR A 22 15.66 -7.72 2.76
N GLU A 23 15.32 -6.93 1.74
CA GLU A 23 13.97 -6.37 1.57
C GLU A 23 12.95 -7.45 1.21
N ARG A 24 13.32 -8.43 0.37
CA ARG A 24 12.49 -9.61 0.07
C ARG A 24 12.24 -10.46 1.30
N LYS A 25 13.23 -10.61 2.19
CA LYS A 25 13.06 -11.27 3.50
C LYS A 25 11.98 -10.56 4.34
N CYS A 26 12.04 -9.23 4.40
CA CYS A 26 11.03 -8.42 5.08
C CYS A 26 9.64 -8.54 4.42
N ALA A 27 9.56 -8.48 3.10
CA ALA A 27 8.32 -8.66 2.35
C ALA A 27 7.71 -10.04 2.59
N ASN A 28 8.53 -11.09 2.60
CA ASN A 28 8.08 -12.46 2.88
C ASN A 28 7.55 -12.58 4.30
N ALA A 29 8.25 -12.05 5.31
CA ALA A 29 7.78 -12.05 6.69
C ALA A 29 6.43 -11.34 6.85
N LEU A 30 6.24 -10.20 6.17
CA LEU A 30 4.96 -9.49 6.13
C LEU A 30 3.85 -10.30 5.45
N LEU A 31 4.18 -11.07 4.41
CA LEU A 31 3.22 -11.90 3.68
C LEU A 31 2.84 -13.18 4.42
N GLN A 32 3.72 -13.71 5.28
CA GLN A 32 3.46 -14.93 6.07
C GLN A 32 2.32 -14.73 7.08
N ASP A 33 2.25 -13.58 7.74
CA ASP A 33 1.21 -13.24 8.71
C ASP A 33 0.44 -11.98 8.27
N TYR A 34 0.00 -11.96 7.03
CA TYR A 34 -0.71 -10.81 6.47
C TYR A 34 -2.20 -10.82 6.84
N PRO A 35 -2.80 -9.68 7.28
CA PRO A 35 -2.20 -8.35 7.44
C PRO A 35 -1.60 -8.06 8.83
N GLY A 36 -1.65 -9.01 9.77
CA GLY A 36 -1.23 -8.82 11.18
C GLY A 36 0.20 -8.31 11.33
N ALA A 37 1.16 -8.93 10.67
CA ALA A 37 2.57 -8.54 10.71
C ALA A 37 2.83 -7.11 10.23
N GLY A 38 2.00 -6.55 9.34
CA GLY A 38 2.16 -5.18 8.85
C GLY A 38 1.52 -4.11 9.73
N LEU A 39 0.69 -4.50 10.69
CA LEU A 39 0.03 -3.61 11.65
C LEU A 39 0.84 -3.41 12.94
N ALA A 40 1.90 -4.20 13.12
CA ALA A 40 2.87 -4.02 14.20
C ALA A 40 3.72 -2.76 13.99
N SER A 41 4.41 -2.31 15.04
CA SER A 41 5.34 -1.19 14.91
C SER A 41 6.50 -1.53 13.96
N ILE A 42 7.11 -0.53 13.31
CA ILE A 42 8.25 -0.74 12.41
C ILE A 42 9.39 -1.52 13.07
N THR A 43 9.58 -1.36 14.38
CA THR A 43 10.56 -2.07 15.21
C THR A 43 10.21 -3.55 15.36
N GLU A 44 8.94 -3.87 15.58
CA GLU A 44 8.47 -5.26 15.67
C GLU A 44 8.51 -5.94 14.30
N VAL A 45 8.12 -5.24 13.22
CA VAL A 45 8.24 -5.75 11.85
C VAL A 45 9.70 -6.07 11.54
N ALA A 46 10.62 -5.17 11.88
CA ALA A 46 12.04 -5.37 11.69
C ALA A 46 12.56 -6.58 12.47
N ALA A 47 12.16 -6.71 13.75
CA ALA A 47 12.55 -7.83 14.59
C ALA A 47 12.01 -9.17 14.07
N ASN A 48 10.73 -9.23 13.71
CA ASN A 48 10.07 -10.45 13.22
C ASN A 48 10.62 -10.89 11.85
N ALA A 49 10.99 -9.93 11.01
CA ALA A 49 11.64 -10.20 9.73
C ALA A 49 13.15 -10.46 9.86
N ASP A 50 13.72 -10.29 11.06
CA ASP A 50 15.16 -10.37 11.32
C ASP A 50 15.96 -9.46 10.35
N VAL A 51 15.56 -8.18 10.31
CA VAL A 51 16.15 -7.09 9.52
C VAL A 51 16.24 -5.82 10.36
N SER A 52 16.92 -4.80 9.82
CA SER A 52 17.00 -3.50 10.48
C SER A 52 15.79 -2.60 10.15
N THR A 53 15.41 -1.70 11.06
CA THR A 53 14.35 -0.70 10.81
C THR A 53 14.56 0.15 9.55
N PRO A 54 15.78 0.60 9.17
CA PRO A 54 15.98 1.30 7.90
C PRO A 54 15.79 0.39 6.68
N THR A 55 15.98 -0.94 6.81
CA THR A 55 15.64 -1.88 5.73
C THR A 55 14.13 -1.89 5.49
N VAL A 56 13.33 -1.93 6.56
CA VAL A 56 11.86 -1.86 6.45
C VAL A 56 11.43 -0.54 5.81
N ALA A 57 12.04 0.58 6.23
CA ALA A 57 11.75 1.90 5.66
C ALA A 57 12.09 2.00 4.17
N ARG A 58 13.25 1.47 3.73
CA ARG A 58 13.64 1.45 2.32
C ARG A 58 12.74 0.54 1.49
N MET A 59 12.36 -0.61 2.01
CA MET A 59 11.41 -1.52 1.35
C MET A 59 10.08 -0.79 1.08
N VAL A 60 9.45 -0.19 2.10
CA VAL A 60 8.18 0.52 1.89
C VAL A 60 8.31 1.72 0.96
N GLN A 61 9.48 2.36 0.90
CA GLN A 61 9.76 3.40 -0.10
C GLN A 61 9.80 2.88 -1.52
N LYS A 62 10.37 1.69 -1.74
CA LYS A 62 10.35 1.02 -3.05
C LYS A 62 8.95 0.58 -3.49
N LEU A 63 8.07 0.28 -2.53
CA LEU A 63 6.66 0.00 -2.79
C LEU A 63 5.84 1.26 -3.13
N GLY A 64 6.46 2.44 -3.18
CA GLY A 64 5.80 3.71 -3.52
C GLY A 64 5.27 4.51 -2.33
N PHE A 65 5.51 4.07 -1.08
CA PHE A 65 5.11 4.82 0.11
C PHE A 65 6.19 5.84 0.52
N LYS A 66 5.80 7.02 1.01
CA LYS A 66 6.73 8.02 1.55
C LYS A 66 7.45 7.55 2.82
N GLY A 67 6.89 6.55 3.51
CA GLY A 67 7.47 5.91 4.68
C GLY A 67 6.50 4.94 5.37
N PHE A 68 6.97 4.35 6.48
CA PHE A 68 6.21 3.34 7.23
C PHE A 68 4.84 3.83 7.74
N PRO A 69 4.67 5.07 8.23
CA PRO A 69 3.34 5.53 8.67
C PRO A 69 2.29 5.54 7.54
N GLN A 70 2.70 5.85 6.31
CA GLN A 70 1.79 5.83 5.16
C GLN A 70 1.44 4.39 4.77
N PHE A 71 2.42 3.50 4.77
CA PHE A 71 2.22 2.06 4.57
C PHE A 71 1.23 1.49 5.61
N HIS A 72 1.42 1.81 6.89
CA HIS A 72 0.56 1.36 7.97
C HIS A 72 -0.88 1.88 7.82
N LYS A 73 -1.05 3.15 7.41
CA LYS A 73 -2.37 3.71 7.10
C LYS A 73 -3.05 2.99 5.94
N ALA A 74 -2.33 2.69 4.87
CA ALA A 74 -2.88 1.97 3.72
C ALA A 74 -3.35 0.56 4.11
N LEU A 75 -2.56 -0.14 4.93
CA LEU A 75 -2.90 -1.46 5.44
C LEU A 75 -4.13 -1.43 6.36
N LEU A 76 -4.25 -0.40 7.20
CA LEU A 76 -5.41 -0.18 8.06
C LEU A 76 -6.67 0.12 7.23
N GLN A 77 -6.55 0.94 6.17
CA GLN A 77 -7.65 1.23 5.25
C GLN A 77 -8.10 -0.03 4.51
N GLU A 78 -7.18 -0.87 4.06
CA GLU A 78 -7.50 -2.15 3.45
C GLU A 78 -8.26 -3.07 4.42
N LEU A 79 -7.84 -3.14 5.69
CA LEU A 79 -8.54 -3.92 6.71
C LEU A 79 -9.95 -3.38 6.96
N GLN A 80 -10.11 -2.06 7.09
CA GLN A 80 -11.41 -1.42 7.26
C GLN A 80 -12.32 -1.67 6.04
N ALA A 81 -11.79 -1.58 4.81
CA ALA A 81 -12.53 -1.86 3.59
C ALA A 81 -13.00 -3.33 3.50
N LYS A 82 -12.23 -4.28 4.05
CA LYS A 82 -12.63 -5.70 4.16
C LYS A 82 -13.71 -5.91 5.22
N VAL A 83 -13.65 -5.19 6.34
CA VAL A 83 -14.63 -5.31 7.45
C VAL A 83 -15.95 -4.61 7.14
N SER A 84 -15.93 -3.46 6.44
CA SER A 84 -17.13 -2.67 6.14
C SER A 84 -17.98 -3.19 4.97
N GLY A 85 -17.56 -4.27 4.29
CA GLY A 85 -18.31 -4.86 3.17
C GLY A 85 -18.48 -3.93 1.95
N PRO A 86 -19.03 -4.44 0.82
CA PRO A 86 -19.04 -3.74 -0.46
C PRO A 86 -19.97 -2.52 -0.55
N THR A 87 -20.71 -2.20 0.51
CA THR A 87 -21.79 -1.19 0.45
C THR A 87 -21.32 0.23 0.74
N GLN A 88 -20.23 0.44 1.48
CA GLN A 88 -19.80 1.80 1.90
C GLN A 88 -18.73 2.43 0.98
N ARG A 89 -18.11 1.66 0.07
CA ARG A 89 -16.98 2.13 -0.75
C ARG A 89 -17.34 3.14 -1.85
N ARG A 90 -18.62 3.33 -2.19
CA ARG A 90 -19.02 4.26 -3.25
C ARG A 90 -19.07 5.73 -2.82
N ASP A 91 -19.22 6.03 -1.53
CA ASP A 91 -19.39 7.42 -1.08
C ASP A 91 -18.06 8.14 -0.76
N ALA A 92 -16.99 7.41 -0.41
CA ALA A 92 -15.76 8.03 0.11
C ALA A 92 -14.79 8.54 -0.98
N TRP A 93 -14.89 8.06 -2.23
CA TRP A 93 -13.95 8.42 -3.31
C TRP A 93 -14.46 9.49 -4.29
N ALA A 94 -15.69 10.00 -4.11
CA ALA A 94 -16.21 11.09 -4.93
C ALA A 94 -15.65 12.48 -4.53
N SER A 95 -14.94 12.62 -3.40
CA SER A 95 -14.62 13.92 -2.83
C SER A 95 -13.17 14.41 -2.97
N GLU A 96 -12.27 13.63 -3.59
CA GLU A 96 -10.85 14.02 -3.74
C GLU A 96 -10.30 13.76 -5.16
N ALA A 97 -11.12 14.05 -6.18
CA ALA A 97 -10.62 14.27 -7.53
C ALA A 97 -10.18 15.75 -7.66
N PRO A 98 -8.88 16.08 -7.79
CA PRO A 98 -8.49 17.41 -8.20
C PRO A 98 -9.01 17.65 -9.63
N ALA A 99 -9.80 18.72 -9.76
CA ALA A 99 -10.33 19.22 -11.01
C ALA A 99 -9.19 19.57 -11.98
N ALA A 100 -8.94 18.69 -12.96
CA ALA A 100 -8.16 19.05 -14.14
C ALA A 100 -8.55 18.19 -15.35
N HIS A 101 -9.47 18.74 -16.13
CA HIS A 101 -9.23 18.96 -17.56
C HIS A 101 -9.49 17.80 -18.54
N LEU A 102 -10.77 17.45 -18.77
CA LEU A 102 -11.26 17.00 -20.09
C LEU A 102 -12.68 17.54 -20.39
N LEU A 103 -12.99 18.76 -19.93
CA LEU A 103 -14.19 19.49 -20.35
C LEU A 103 -13.93 20.38 -21.57
N ASN A 104 -12.79 20.22 -22.26
CA ASN A 104 -12.45 21.04 -23.41
C ASN A 104 -11.87 20.23 -24.57
N ARG A 105 -12.70 19.45 -25.28
CA ARG A 105 -12.50 19.16 -26.72
C ARG A 105 -13.69 18.48 -27.42
N PHE A 106 -14.90 19.03 -27.34
CA PHE A 106 -15.89 18.80 -28.41
C PHE A 106 -16.71 20.08 -28.62
N SER A 107 -16.00 21.11 -29.05
CA SER A 107 -16.55 22.19 -29.87
C SER A 107 -16.04 21.93 -31.29
N GLN A 108 -16.93 22.07 -32.27
CA GLN A 108 -16.81 21.92 -33.73
C GLN A 108 -17.17 20.55 -34.32
N ALA A 109 -18.44 20.39 -34.72
CA ALA A 109 -18.87 20.50 -36.12
C ALA A 109 -20.40 20.75 -36.17
#